data_AF-A0A7V9FRH5-F1
#
_entry.id   AF-A0A7V9FRH5-F1
#
_cell.length_a   1.000
_cell.length_b   1.000
_cell.length_c   1.000
_cell.angle_alpha   90.00
_cell.angle_beta   90.00
_cell.angle_gamma   90.00
#
_symmetry.space_group_name_H-M   'P 1'
#
loop_
_entity.id
_entity.type
_entity.pdbx_description
1 polymer ?
#
loop_
_entity_poly.entity_id
_entity_poly.type
_entity_poly.pdbx_seq_one_letter_code
_entity_poly.pdbx_strand_id
1 'polypeptide(L)'
;MTPAPFVEPTPRRIRVRLGDELVAASTCAQLLVQYGPGGLPTYYLPHEDVYPDALVDETIGPDGQRTWAVRAGHKRAEAAAWTHENPTGTMSTLAGHVTFSWRQLEWYEEDERVVIHARDPYKRVDTLRSSRRVQVLVADELVVDSIRPLLLFETSLPTRYYLPFGDVHTVGSMSDIVDDKHHIRGTLDLSNAVWQRAEGSAELEGPHLEIAFVQDGYVAMRSSEHPVDDQTLLFTPSEWEAFVLGAKDGEFDVM
;
A
#
# COMPACT_ATOMS: atom_id res chain seq x y z
N MET A 1 -19.89 22.14 7.70
CA MET A 1 -20.90 21.11 7.38
C MET A 1 -20.18 19.77 7.27
N THR A 2 -20.71 18.72 7.90
CA THR A 2 -20.21 17.36 7.73
C THR A 2 -20.59 16.86 6.34
N PRO A 3 -19.66 16.30 5.54
CA PRO A 3 -19.98 15.73 4.24
C PRO A 3 -21.04 14.63 4.36
N ALA A 4 -21.92 14.51 3.36
CA ALA A 4 -22.89 13.41 3.30
C ALA A 4 -22.14 12.06 3.14
N PRO A 5 -22.63 10.98 3.75
CA PRO A 5 -22.07 9.65 3.52
C PRO A 5 -22.14 9.24 2.04
N PHE A 6 -21.14 8.49 1.59
CA PHE A 6 -21.11 7.85 0.27
C PHE A 6 -20.42 6.49 0.33
N VAL A 7 -20.66 5.65 -0.68
CA VAL A 7 -20.06 4.32 -0.80
C VAL A 7 -19.20 4.28 -2.06
N GLU A 8 -18.03 3.68 -1.96
CA GLU A 8 -17.11 3.47 -3.09
C GLU A 8 -16.42 2.11 -3.00
N PRO A 9 -16.02 1.49 -4.13
CA PRO A 9 -15.20 0.29 -4.10
C PRO A 9 -13.80 0.60 -3.54
N THR A 10 -13.26 -0.29 -2.73
CA THR A 10 -11.86 -0.19 -2.31
C THR A 10 -10.95 -1.08 -3.19
N PRO A 11 -9.78 -0.59 -3.64
CA PRO A 11 -8.81 -1.43 -4.36
C PRO A 11 -8.02 -2.35 -3.42
N ARG A 12 -8.14 -2.15 -2.11
CA ARG A 12 -7.44 -2.91 -1.07
C ARG A 12 -8.07 -4.28 -0.92
N ARG A 13 -7.25 -5.32 -0.74
CA ARG A 13 -7.72 -6.62 -0.25
C ARG A 13 -8.06 -6.49 1.22
N ILE A 14 -9.32 -6.70 1.57
CA ILE A 14 -9.82 -6.64 2.94
C ILE A 14 -9.94 -8.05 3.49
N ARG A 15 -9.41 -8.30 4.69
CA ARG A 15 -9.56 -9.58 5.38
C ARG A 15 -10.06 -9.36 6.80
N VAL A 16 -10.93 -10.26 7.23
CA VAL A 16 -11.50 -10.27 8.57
C VAL A 16 -11.19 -11.61 9.20
N ARG A 17 -10.66 -11.60 10.43
CA ARG A 17 -10.30 -12.81 11.19
C ARG A 17 -10.96 -12.83 12.56
N LEU A 18 -11.21 -14.03 13.06
CA LEU A 18 -11.58 -14.26 14.46
C LEU A 18 -10.50 -15.16 15.09
N GLY A 19 -9.57 -14.55 15.82
CA GLY A 19 -8.32 -15.22 16.17
C GLY A 19 -7.47 -15.47 14.92
N ASP A 20 -6.95 -16.69 14.78
CA ASP A 20 -6.06 -17.04 13.67
C ASP A 20 -6.80 -17.51 12.41
N GLU A 21 -8.13 -17.53 12.41
CA GLU A 21 -8.92 -18.05 11.29
C GLU A 21 -9.58 -16.93 10.48
N LEU A 22 -9.62 -17.09 9.16
CA LEU A 22 -10.31 -16.16 8.27
C LEU A 22 -11.82 -16.35 8.34
N VAL A 23 -12.52 -15.24 8.51
CA VAL A 23 -13.98 -15.14 8.47
C VAL A 23 -14.42 -14.65 7.10
N ALA A 24 -13.67 -13.71 6.51
CA ALA A 24 -13.94 -13.18 5.18
C ALA A 24 -12.64 -12.66 4.55
N ALA A 25 -12.54 -12.74 3.23
CA ALA A 25 -11.43 -12.17 2.47
C ALA A 25 -11.91 -11.73 1.09
N SER A 26 -11.78 -10.44 0.79
CA SER A 26 -12.35 -9.83 -0.42
C SER A 26 -11.37 -8.90 -1.11
N THR A 27 -11.38 -8.91 -2.45
CA THR A 27 -10.77 -7.86 -3.29
C THR A 27 -11.83 -6.97 -3.96
N CYS A 28 -13.09 -7.13 -3.56
CA CYS A 28 -14.27 -6.46 -4.13
C CYS A 28 -15.10 -5.75 -3.04
N ALA A 29 -14.48 -5.49 -1.88
CA ALA A 29 -15.13 -4.82 -0.77
C ALA A 29 -15.51 -3.38 -1.13
N GLN A 30 -16.61 -2.91 -0.53
CA GLN A 30 -17.06 -1.53 -0.56
C GLN A 30 -16.61 -0.82 0.73
N LEU A 31 -16.24 0.45 0.61
CA LEU A 31 -15.98 1.36 1.71
C LEU A 31 -17.16 2.32 1.83
N LEU A 32 -17.84 2.29 2.99
CA LEU A 32 -18.76 3.35 3.37
C LEU A 32 -17.94 4.47 4.01
N VAL A 33 -17.86 5.62 3.35
CA VAL A 33 -17.21 6.84 3.88
C VAL A 33 -18.27 7.70 4.54
N GLN A 34 -18.09 7.98 5.83
CA GLN A 34 -19.01 8.79 6.63
C GLN A 34 -18.24 9.49 7.74
N TYR A 35 -18.75 10.64 8.16
CA TYR A 35 -18.11 11.51 9.14
C TYR A 35 -19.11 11.93 10.22
N GLY A 36 -18.60 12.18 11.43
CA GLY A 36 -19.36 12.81 12.51
C GLY A 36 -19.90 11.86 13.59
N PRO A 37 -20.71 12.39 14.52
CA PRO A 37 -21.24 11.63 15.66
C PRO A 37 -22.33 10.67 15.17
N GLY A 38 -21.91 9.52 14.68
CA GLY A 38 -22.79 8.50 14.10
C GLY A 38 -22.10 7.52 13.18
N GLY A 39 -20.87 7.81 12.73
CA GLY A 39 -20.20 6.90 11.82
C GLY A 39 -18.76 7.26 11.50
N LEU A 40 -17.89 6.25 11.56
CA LEU A 40 -16.55 6.26 10.98
C LEU A 40 -16.57 5.41 9.71
N PRO A 41 -15.58 5.56 8.80
CA PRO A 41 -15.52 4.74 7.61
C PRO A 41 -15.48 3.25 7.97
N THR A 42 -16.19 2.41 7.22
CA THR A 42 -16.23 0.97 7.45
C THR A 42 -16.34 0.18 6.16
N TYR A 43 -15.75 -1.02 6.16
CA TYR A 43 -15.80 -1.92 5.03
C TYR A 43 -17.04 -2.81 5.06
N TYR A 44 -17.56 -3.07 3.87
CA TYR A 44 -18.63 -4.01 3.58
C TYR A 44 -18.11 -5.00 2.53
N LEU A 45 -18.09 -6.28 2.87
CA LEU A 45 -17.60 -7.34 1.99
C LEU A 45 -18.79 -8.03 1.32
N PRO A 46 -18.72 -8.39 0.02
CA PRO A 46 -19.72 -9.24 -0.60
C PRO A 46 -19.98 -10.48 0.24
N HIS A 47 -21.24 -10.90 0.39
CA HIS A 47 -21.56 -12.10 1.17
C HIS A 47 -20.86 -13.36 0.61
N GLU A 48 -20.59 -13.42 -0.69
CA GLU A 48 -19.85 -14.53 -1.33
C GLU A 48 -18.38 -14.62 -0.91
N ASP A 49 -17.79 -13.53 -0.40
CA ASP A 49 -16.41 -13.50 0.11
C ASP A 49 -16.31 -13.87 1.60
N VAL A 50 -17.45 -14.19 2.24
CA VAL A 50 -17.52 -14.69 3.61
C VAL A 50 -17.35 -16.21 3.60
N TYR A 51 -16.46 -16.72 4.44
CA TYR A 51 -16.19 -18.16 4.51
C TYR A 51 -17.45 -18.94 4.91
N PRO A 52 -17.63 -20.17 4.38
CA PRO A 52 -18.75 -21.03 4.77
C PRO A 52 -18.84 -21.19 6.29
N ASP A 53 -20.07 -21.21 6.80
CA ASP A 53 -20.40 -21.38 8.21
C ASP A 53 -19.83 -20.32 9.19
N ALA A 54 -19.27 -19.23 8.66
CA ALA A 54 -18.73 -18.15 9.47
C ALA A 54 -19.85 -17.29 10.10
N LEU A 55 -20.96 -17.10 9.40
CA LEU A 55 -22.15 -16.42 9.93
C LEU A 55 -23.14 -17.46 10.45
N VAL A 56 -23.52 -17.37 11.72
CA VAL A 56 -24.43 -18.30 12.39
C VAL A 56 -25.42 -17.55 13.27
N ASP A 57 -26.52 -18.22 13.62
CA ASP A 57 -27.56 -17.75 14.54
C ASP A 57 -28.08 -16.34 14.19
N GLU A 58 -28.66 -16.22 13.00
CA GLU A 58 -29.27 -14.98 12.53
C GLU A 58 -30.38 -14.49 13.46
N THR A 59 -30.36 -13.19 13.70
CA THR A 59 -31.43 -12.45 14.37
C THR A 59 -31.83 -11.26 13.50
N ILE A 60 -33.12 -10.92 13.51
CA ILE A 60 -33.67 -9.81 12.72
C ILE A 60 -34.18 -8.73 13.69
N GLY A 61 -33.62 -7.53 13.57
CA GLY A 61 -34.02 -6.37 14.35
C GLY A 61 -35.37 -5.78 13.89
N PRO A 62 -35.99 -4.92 14.71
CA PRO A 62 -37.26 -4.26 14.36
C PRO A 62 -37.20 -3.38 13.10
N ASP A 63 -36.00 -2.92 12.73
CA ASP A 63 -35.70 -2.12 11.54
C ASP A 63 -35.33 -2.95 10.31
N GLY A 64 -35.40 -4.28 10.41
CA GLY A 64 -35.02 -5.22 9.36
C GLY A 64 -33.51 -5.44 9.22
N GLN A 65 -32.68 -4.88 10.11
CA GLN A 65 -31.25 -5.20 10.16
C GLN A 65 -31.08 -6.66 10.61
N ARG A 66 -30.33 -7.43 9.83
CA ARG A 66 -29.94 -8.80 10.18
C ARG A 66 -28.62 -8.75 10.93
N THR A 67 -28.56 -9.42 12.08
CA THR A 67 -27.38 -9.52 12.94
C THR A 67 -27.03 -10.99 13.13
N TRP A 68 -25.74 -11.31 13.05
CA TRP A 68 -25.25 -12.68 13.18
C TRP A 68 -24.18 -12.80 14.27
N ALA A 69 -24.11 -13.99 14.88
CA ALA A 69 -22.88 -14.40 15.53
C ALA A 69 -21.86 -14.83 14.47
N VAL A 70 -20.58 -14.55 14.75
CA VAL A 70 -19.47 -14.97 13.89
C VAL A 70 -18.72 -16.11 14.54
N ARG A 71 -18.48 -17.17 13.78
CA ARG A 71 -17.72 -18.35 14.22
C ARG A 71 -16.53 -18.57 13.30
N ALA A 72 -15.39 -18.91 13.89
CA ALA A 72 -14.24 -19.43 13.17
C ALA A 72 -13.55 -20.47 14.06
N GLY A 73 -13.50 -21.71 13.59
CA GLY A 73 -13.04 -22.86 14.34
C GLY A 73 -13.81 -23.03 15.66
N HIS A 74 -13.08 -22.98 16.77
CA HIS A 74 -13.65 -23.08 18.12
C HIS A 74 -14.03 -21.72 18.73
N LYS A 75 -13.72 -20.61 18.04
CA LYS A 75 -14.00 -19.26 18.53
C LYS A 75 -15.35 -18.78 18.02
N ARG A 76 -15.99 -17.94 18.82
CA ARG A 76 -17.29 -17.35 18.53
C ARG A 76 -17.38 -15.93 19.10
N ALA A 77 -17.96 -15.04 18.31
CA ALA A 77 -18.27 -13.66 18.70
C ALA A 77 -19.77 -13.41 18.48
N GLU A 78 -20.49 -13.05 19.53
CA GLU A 78 -21.93 -12.78 19.46
C GLU A 78 -22.21 -11.43 18.83
N ALA A 79 -23.28 -11.34 18.03
CA ALA A 79 -23.74 -10.10 17.39
C ALA A 79 -22.58 -9.31 16.74
N ALA A 80 -21.79 -10.02 15.94
CA ALA A 80 -20.49 -9.55 15.46
C ALA A 80 -20.44 -9.34 13.94
N ALA A 81 -21.58 -9.51 13.25
CA ALA A 81 -21.73 -9.16 11.83
C ALA A 81 -23.16 -8.66 11.55
N TRP A 82 -23.29 -7.81 10.52
CA TRP A 82 -24.57 -7.22 10.12
C TRP A 82 -24.75 -7.21 8.60
N THR A 83 -25.98 -7.42 8.14
CA THR A 83 -26.45 -7.08 6.79
C THR A 83 -27.63 -6.14 6.81
N HIS A 84 -27.78 -5.44 5.70
CA HIS A 84 -29.00 -4.77 5.32
C HIS A 84 -29.55 -5.43 4.05
N GLU A 85 -30.73 -6.03 4.13
CA GLU A 85 -31.34 -6.74 2.99
C GLU A 85 -31.89 -5.76 1.94
N ASN A 86 -32.55 -4.69 2.40
CA ASN A 86 -33.14 -3.65 1.55
C ASN A 86 -32.66 -2.25 1.96
N PRO A 87 -31.34 -1.97 1.91
CA PRO A 87 -30.82 -0.66 2.27
C PRO A 87 -31.29 0.40 1.26
N THR A 88 -31.55 1.61 1.76
CA THR A 88 -32.07 2.72 0.94
C THR A 88 -31.05 3.86 0.84
N GLY A 89 -31.25 4.75 -0.14
CA GLY A 89 -30.37 5.90 -0.36
C GLY A 89 -28.93 5.49 -0.67
N THR A 90 -27.97 6.18 -0.05
CA THR A 90 -26.52 5.90 -0.17
C THR A 90 -26.17 4.44 0.09
N MET A 91 -26.88 3.77 1.00
CA MET A 91 -26.57 2.39 1.40
C MET A 91 -27.07 1.35 0.39
N SER A 92 -27.86 1.73 -0.61
CA SER A 92 -28.48 0.79 -1.56
C SER A 92 -27.48 -0.13 -2.27
N THR A 93 -26.26 0.37 -2.54
CA THR A 93 -25.17 -0.41 -3.15
C THR A 93 -24.58 -1.49 -2.23
N LEU A 94 -24.89 -1.43 -0.92
CA LEU A 94 -24.45 -2.40 0.08
C LEU A 94 -25.45 -3.55 0.28
N ALA A 95 -26.51 -3.62 -0.53
CA ALA A 95 -27.35 -4.80 -0.58
C ALA A 95 -26.49 -6.04 -0.89
N GLY A 96 -26.70 -7.13 -0.16
CA GLY A 96 -25.90 -8.36 -0.30
C GLY A 96 -24.47 -8.28 0.27
N HIS A 97 -24.12 -7.21 0.99
CA HIS A 97 -22.81 -7.09 1.66
C HIS A 97 -22.91 -7.21 3.17
N VAL A 98 -21.87 -7.77 3.78
CA VAL A 98 -21.72 -7.99 5.21
C VAL A 98 -20.67 -7.04 5.78
N THR A 99 -20.94 -6.42 6.92
CA THR A 99 -19.90 -5.77 7.74
C THR A 99 -19.75 -6.50 9.08
N PHE A 100 -18.59 -6.34 9.72
CA PHE A 100 -18.21 -7.07 10.93
C PHE A 100 -17.83 -6.13 12.07
N SER A 101 -17.85 -6.64 13.30
CA SER A 101 -17.48 -5.87 14.47
C SER A 101 -15.98 -5.59 14.47
N TRP A 102 -15.60 -4.31 14.35
CA TRP A 102 -14.22 -3.84 14.56
C TRP A 102 -13.67 -4.11 15.95
N ARG A 103 -14.55 -4.27 16.94
CA ARG A 103 -14.15 -4.51 18.35
C ARG A 103 -13.88 -5.98 18.63
N GLN A 104 -14.63 -6.88 17.99
CA GLN A 104 -14.59 -8.31 18.28
C GLN A 104 -13.76 -9.12 17.28
N LEU A 105 -13.48 -8.58 16.09
CA LEU A 105 -12.73 -9.23 15.03
C LEU A 105 -11.48 -8.43 14.66
N GLU A 106 -10.52 -9.11 14.03
CA GLU A 106 -9.30 -8.51 13.52
C GLU A 106 -9.44 -8.18 12.04
N TRP A 107 -9.15 -6.93 11.69
CA TRP A 107 -9.25 -6.42 10.33
C TRP A 107 -7.87 -6.20 9.74
N TYR A 108 -7.74 -6.52 8.46
CA TYR A 108 -6.51 -6.34 7.70
C TYR A 108 -6.83 -5.65 6.37
N GLU A 109 -6.04 -4.63 6.07
CA GLU A 109 -5.89 -4.07 4.73
C GLU A 109 -4.60 -4.64 4.14
N GLU A 110 -4.71 -5.36 3.03
CA GLU A 110 -3.62 -6.18 2.53
C GLU A 110 -3.07 -7.10 3.63
N ASP A 111 -1.78 -7.00 3.98
CA ASP A 111 -1.15 -7.76 5.07
C ASP A 111 -1.02 -7.00 6.39
N GLU A 112 -1.54 -5.78 6.44
CA GLU A 112 -1.40 -4.92 7.61
C GLU A 112 -2.68 -4.88 8.42
N ARG A 113 -2.54 -5.08 9.73
CA ARG A 113 -3.66 -4.99 10.66
C ARG A 113 -4.13 -3.54 10.76
N VAL A 114 -5.44 -3.36 10.74
CA VAL A 114 -6.11 -2.07 10.97
C VAL A 114 -6.91 -2.15 12.25
N VAL A 115 -6.84 -1.08 13.04
CA VAL A 115 -7.51 -0.97 14.34
C VAL A 115 -8.56 0.14 14.29
N ILE A 116 -9.58 0.02 15.15
CA ILE A 116 -10.64 1.00 15.38
C ILE A 116 -11.68 1.07 14.24
N HIS A 117 -11.30 1.44 13.02
CA HIS A 117 -12.18 1.56 11.86
C HIS A 117 -11.39 1.59 10.53
N ALA A 118 -12.08 1.57 9.38
CA ALA A 118 -11.43 1.64 8.07
C ALA A 118 -10.74 3.00 7.88
N ARG A 119 -9.60 3.01 7.19
CA ARG A 119 -8.88 4.26 6.92
C ARG A 119 -9.60 5.08 5.86
N ASP A 120 -9.68 6.40 6.07
CA ASP A 120 -10.20 7.35 5.09
C ASP A 120 -9.14 7.61 4.01
N PRO A 121 -9.35 7.20 2.75
CA PRO A 121 -8.38 7.42 1.68
C PRO A 121 -8.19 8.92 1.40
N TYR A 122 -9.21 9.75 1.55
CA TYR A 122 -9.17 11.19 1.25
C TYR A 122 -8.32 12.02 2.21
N LYS A 123 -7.67 11.38 3.19
CA LYS A 123 -6.81 12.00 4.19
C LYS A 123 -5.40 11.41 4.23
N ARG A 124 -5.11 10.42 3.39
CA ARG A 124 -3.88 9.61 3.51
C ARG A 124 -3.37 9.12 2.17
N VAL A 125 -2.06 8.95 2.09
CA VAL A 125 -1.38 8.08 1.14
C VAL A 125 -0.78 6.95 1.97
N ASP A 126 -1.12 5.71 1.64
CA ASP A 126 -0.68 4.54 2.40
C ASP A 126 0.21 3.65 1.52
N THR A 127 1.31 3.15 2.09
CA THR A 127 2.11 2.07 1.51
C THR A 127 1.92 0.82 2.36
N LEU A 128 1.36 -0.24 1.78
CA LEU A 128 0.99 -1.46 2.51
C LEU A 128 1.72 -2.67 1.96
N ARG A 129 2.27 -3.49 2.86
CA ARG A 129 2.77 -4.83 2.48
C ARG A 129 1.61 -5.71 2.04
N SER A 130 1.82 -6.49 1.00
CA SER A 130 0.83 -7.45 0.52
C SER A 130 1.48 -8.77 0.14
N SER A 131 0.69 -9.84 0.29
CA SER A 131 1.00 -11.21 -0.15
C SER A 131 0.20 -11.60 -1.39
N ARG A 132 -0.40 -10.61 -2.07
CA ARG A 132 -0.96 -10.83 -3.40
C ARG A 132 0.15 -11.23 -4.35
N ARG A 133 -0.11 -12.24 -5.18
CA ARG A 133 0.78 -12.59 -6.27
C ARG A 133 0.64 -11.56 -7.38
N VAL A 134 1.76 -10.97 -7.79
CA VAL A 134 1.86 -9.99 -8.87
C VAL A 134 2.79 -10.56 -9.91
N GLN A 135 2.28 -10.74 -11.12
CA GLN A 135 3.05 -11.16 -12.27
C GLN A 135 3.08 -10.03 -13.29
N VAL A 136 4.26 -9.77 -13.83
CA VAL A 136 4.45 -8.80 -14.93
C VAL A 136 4.96 -9.58 -16.13
N LEU A 137 4.30 -9.41 -17.27
CA LEU A 137 4.71 -9.97 -18.54
C LEU A 137 5.12 -8.86 -19.50
N VAL A 138 6.25 -9.05 -20.18
CA VAL A 138 6.71 -8.18 -21.27
C VAL A 138 6.89 -9.06 -22.50
N ALA A 139 6.16 -8.74 -23.58
CA ALA A 139 6.15 -9.56 -24.80
C ALA A 139 5.91 -11.07 -24.50
N ASP A 140 4.94 -11.35 -23.63
CA ASP A 140 4.56 -12.70 -23.15
C ASP A 140 5.63 -13.43 -22.30
N GLU A 141 6.76 -12.78 -21.99
CA GLU A 141 7.77 -13.31 -21.09
C GLU A 141 7.54 -12.82 -19.65
N LEU A 142 7.59 -13.74 -18.69
CA LEU A 142 7.41 -13.43 -17.27
C LEU A 142 8.66 -12.73 -16.72
N VAL A 143 8.57 -11.41 -16.51
CA VAL A 143 9.69 -10.59 -15.98
C VAL A 143 9.63 -10.42 -14.47
N VAL A 144 8.47 -10.61 -13.84
CA VAL A 144 8.32 -10.54 -12.38
C VAL A 144 7.33 -11.58 -11.92
N ASP A 145 7.64 -12.26 -10.83
CA ASP A 145 6.71 -13.09 -10.07
C ASP A 145 6.90 -12.88 -8.56
N SER A 146 6.12 -11.99 -7.97
CA SER A 146 6.26 -11.60 -6.57
C SER A 146 5.04 -11.99 -5.76
N ILE A 147 5.28 -12.46 -4.54
CA ILE A 147 4.26 -12.65 -3.48
C ILE A 147 4.49 -11.70 -2.30
N ARG A 148 5.26 -10.64 -2.52
CA ARG A 148 5.70 -9.71 -1.48
C ARG A 148 5.80 -8.27 -2.01
N PRO A 149 4.83 -7.77 -2.80
CA PRO A 149 4.83 -6.38 -3.23
C PRO A 149 4.53 -5.42 -2.06
N LEU A 150 5.03 -4.19 -2.20
CA LEU A 150 4.56 -3.03 -1.45
C LEU A 150 3.60 -2.24 -2.35
N LEU A 151 2.36 -2.04 -1.88
CA LEU A 151 1.29 -1.38 -2.63
C LEU A 151 1.11 0.05 -2.16
N LEU A 152 1.22 1.01 -3.07
CA LEU A 152 0.93 2.42 -2.80
C LEU A 152 -0.51 2.73 -3.19
N PHE A 153 -1.29 3.15 -2.20
CA PHE A 153 -2.66 3.62 -2.34
C PHE A 153 -2.71 5.13 -2.17
N GLU A 154 -3.10 5.81 -3.24
CA GLU A 154 -3.26 7.25 -3.28
C GLU A 154 -4.62 7.57 -3.90
N THR A 155 -5.34 8.48 -3.25
CA THR A 155 -6.72 8.81 -3.62
C THR A 155 -6.83 9.28 -5.05
N SER A 156 -7.81 8.72 -5.76
CA SER A 156 -8.11 8.98 -7.17
C SER A 156 -7.06 8.51 -8.18
N LEU A 157 -5.99 7.84 -7.76
CA LEU A 157 -4.95 7.34 -8.66
C LEU A 157 -4.87 5.80 -8.63
N PRO A 158 -4.48 5.16 -9.75
CA PRO A 158 -4.26 3.72 -9.78
C PRO A 158 -3.25 3.27 -8.73
N THR A 159 -3.46 2.10 -8.12
CA THR A 159 -2.49 1.49 -7.19
C THR A 159 -1.15 1.29 -7.88
N ARG A 160 -0.07 1.76 -7.27
CA ARG A 160 1.30 1.49 -7.74
C ARG A 160 1.90 0.31 -6.97
N TYR A 161 2.65 -0.51 -7.69
CA TYR A 161 3.25 -1.74 -7.18
C TYR A 161 4.77 -1.57 -7.15
N TYR A 162 5.35 -1.62 -5.95
CA TYR A 162 6.79 -1.69 -5.77
C TYR A 162 7.16 -3.14 -5.50
N LEU A 163 8.01 -3.68 -6.37
CA LEU A 163 8.37 -5.09 -6.40
C LEU A 163 9.81 -5.24 -5.90
N PRO A 164 10.10 -6.20 -5.00
CA PRO A 164 11.47 -6.46 -4.60
C PRO A 164 12.33 -6.80 -5.81
N PHE A 165 13.52 -6.21 -5.91
CA PHE A 165 14.45 -6.47 -7.04
C PHE A 165 14.74 -7.96 -7.23
N GLY A 166 14.85 -8.73 -6.14
CA GLY A 166 15.07 -10.18 -6.20
C GLY A 166 13.94 -11.00 -6.81
N ASP A 167 12.76 -10.41 -7.01
CA ASP A 167 11.61 -11.04 -7.66
C ASP A 167 11.54 -10.67 -9.15
N VAL A 168 12.48 -9.86 -9.65
CA VAL A 168 12.59 -9.44 -11.05
C VAL A 168 13.54 -10.40 -11.78
N HIS A 169 13.05 -11.02 -12.85
CA HIS A 169 13.82 -11.87 -13.74
C HIS A 169 14.37 -11.04 -14.88
N THR A 170 15.67 -11.14 -15.15
CA THR A 170 16.28 -10.48 -16.31
C THR A 170 15.77 -11.13 -17.59
N VAL A 171 15.07 -10.36 -18.39
CA VAL A 171 14.59 -10.76 -19.71
C VAL A 171 15.27 -9.87 -20.74
N GLY A 172 16.09 -10.48 -21.61
CA GLY A 172 16.78 -9.79 -22.69
C GLY A 172 18.08 -9.05 -22.28
N SER A 173 18.85 -8.68 -23.29
CA SER A 173 20.07 -7.87 -23.17
C SER A 173 19.76 -6.54 -22.47
N MET A 174 20.59 -6.11 -21.51
CA MET A 174 20.53 -4.80 -20.83
C MET A 174 20.61 -3.59 -21.79
N SER A 175 20.67 -3.82 -23.11
CA SER A 175 20.80 -2.80 -24.15
C SER A 175 19.58 -1.88 -24.31
N ASP A 176 18.43 -2.23 -23.71
CA ASP A 176 17.20 -1.43 -23.83
C ASP A 176 16.75 -0.80 -22.50
N ILE A 177 17.62 -0.78 -21.47
CA ILE A 177 17.39 0.10 -20.33
C ILE A 177 17.51 1.53 -20.87
N VAL A 178 16.37 2.20 -21.05
CA VAL A 178 16.32 3.65 -21.27
C VAL A 178 16.67 4.30 -19.93
N ASP A 179 17.95 4.28 -19.64
CA ASP A 179 18.55 5.22 -18.73
C ASP A 179 18.54 6.56 -19.48
N ASP A 180 17.67 7.47 -19.04
CA ASP A 180 17.58 8.84 -19.55
C ASP A 180 18.94 9.56 -19.46
N LYS A 181 19.84 9.05 -18.63
CA LYS A 181 21.22 9.50 -18.43
C LYS A 181 22.25 8.54 -19.03
N HIS A 182 21.86 7.58 -19.86
CA HIS A 182 22.80 6.65 -20.51
C HIS A 182 23.86 7.40 -21.31
N HIS A 183 23.47 8.52 -21.93
CA HIS A 183 24.34 9.38 -22.72
C HIS A 183 25.42 10.11 -21.90
N ILE A 184 25.31 10.17 -20.57
CA ILE A 184 26.30 10.77 -19.67
C ILE A 184 27.05 9.73 -18.83
N ARG A 185 26.49 8.52 -18.66
CA ARG A 185 27.18 7.42 -17.98
C ARG A 185 28.41 7.00 -18.80
N GLY A 186 29.60 7.23 -18.25
CA GLY A 186 30.90 6.95 -18.88
C GLY A 186 31.60 8.16 -19.50
N THR A 187 30.92 9.31 -19.63
CA THR A 187 31.58 10.59 -20.02
C THR A 187 32.00 11.41 -18.81
N LEU A 188 31.34 11.22 -17.68
CA LEU A 188 31.70 11.83 -16.39
C LEU A 188 32.92 11.13 -15.80
N ASP A 189 34.04 11.85 -15.70
CA ASP A 189 35.22 11.39 -14.97
C ASP A 189 34.98 11.48 -13.46
N LEU A 190 34.73 10.33 -12.84
CA LEU A 190 34.55 10.20 -11.39
C LEU A 190 35.85 9.84 -10.65
N SER A 191 36.98 9.70 -11.36
CA SER A 191 38.25 9.28 -10.74
C SER A 191 38.76 10.27 -9.68
N ASN A 192 38.40 11.55 -9.83
CA ASN A 192 38.74 12.63 -8.90
C ASN A 192 37.56 13.06 -8.02
N ALA A 193 36.46 12.30 -8.00
CA ALA A 193 35.28 12.63 -7.21
C ALA A 193 35.63 12.64 -5.71
N VAL A 194 35.30 13.75 -5.04
CA VAL A 194 35.43 13.88 -3.59
C VAL A 194 34.12 13.45 -2.96
N TRP A 195 34.10 12.21 -2.47
CA TRP A 195 32.94 11.58 -1.84
C TRP A 195 32.71 12.12 -0.44
N GLN A 196 31.47 12.51 -0.18
CA GLN A 196 31.01 13.11 1.06
C GLN A 196 29.93 12.22 1.67
N ARG A 197 30.11 11.89 2.94
CA ARG A 197 29.07 11.25 3.78
C ARG A 197 28.39 12.30 4.65
N ALA A 198 27.22 11.97 5.20
CA ALA A 198 26.51 12.84 6.11
C ALA A 198 27.36 13.20 7.35
N GLU A 199 27.29 14.44 7.81
CA GLU A 199 27.98 14.87 9.04
C GLU A 199 27.46 14.06 10.25
N GLY A 200 28.37 13.66 11.14
CA GLY A 200 28.03 12.82 12.30
C GLY A 200 27.84 11.32 12.00
N SER A 201 27.95 10.89 10.74
CA SER A 201 27.84 9.46 10.37
C SER A 201 29.13 8.63 10.57
N ALA A 202 30.21 9.25 11.06
CA ALA A 202 31.52 8.61 11.15
C ALA A 202 31.58 7.40 12.09
N GLU A 203 30.72 7.37 13.11
CA GLU A 203 30.64 6.29 14.11
C GLU A 203 29.54 5.26 13.82
N LEU A 204 28.74 5.45 12.76
CA LEU A 204 27.67 4.53 12.40
C LEU A 204 28.25 3.27 11.75
N GLU A 205 27.89 2.10 12.30
CA GLU A 205 28.27 0.82 11.73
C GLU A 205 27.41 0.46 10.51
N GLY A 206 28.05 -0.06 9.46
CA GLY A 206 27.40 -0.57 8.25
C GLY A 206 27.55 0.31 6.99
N PRO A 207 26.96 -0.14 5.86
CA PRO A 207 26.91 0.65 4.64
C PRO A 207 26.26 2.00 4.87
N HIS A 208 26.82 3.03 4.25
CA HIS A 208 26.25 4.37 4.25
C HIS A 208 26.27 4.96 2.84
N LEU A 209 25.42 5.97 2.65
CA LEU A 209 25.33 6.70 1.40
C LEU A 209 26.44 7.75 1.32
N GLU A 210 27.05 7.88 0.15
CA GLU A 210 28.00 8.95 -0.17
C GLU A 210 27.53 9.70 -1.42
N ILE A 211 27.76 11.02 -1.45
CA ILE A 211 27.53 11.87 -2.62
C ILE A 211 28.82 12.58 -3.05
N ALA A 212 28.94 12.89 -4.34
CA ALA A 212 30.02 13.73 -4.86
C ALA A 212 29.48 14.72 -5.89
N PHE A 213 29.89 15.98 -5.79
CA PHE A 213 29.65 16.97 -6.84
C PHE A 213 30.75 16.83 -7.88
N VAL A 214 30.35 16.65 -9.14
CA VAL A 214 31.25 16.27 -10.23
C VAL A 214 31.09 17.21 -11.42
N GLN A 215 31.70 16.86 -12.56
CA GLN A 215 31.75 17.71 -13.75
C GLN A 215 30.36 18.24 -14.15
N ASP A 216 30.31 19.48 -14.65
CA ASP A 216 29.10 20.12 -15.18
C ASP A 216 27.94 20.24 -14.17
N GLY A 217 28.25 20.20 -12.87
CA GLY A 217 27.28 20.37 -11.77
C GLY A 217 26.44 19.12 -11.48
N TYR A 218 26.77 17.98 -12.10
CA TYR A 218 26.14 16.71 -11.79
C TYR A 218 26.46 16.28 -10.35
N VAL A 219 25.55 15.52 -9.78
CA VAL A 219 25.74 14.90 -8.46
C VAL A 219 25.74 13.39 -8.63
N ALA A 220 26.82 12.74 -8.18
CA ALA A 220 26.94 11.30 -8.12
C ALA A 220 26.60 10.81 -6.71
N MET A 221 25.97 9.64 -6.61
CA MET A 221 25.55 9.03 -5.36
C MET A 221 25.81 7.52 -5.38
N ARG A 222 26.35 6.97 -4.29
CA ARG A 222 26.68 5.54 -4.17
C ARG A 222 26.50 5.03 -2.74
N SER A 223 26.51 3.70 -2.59
CA SER A 223 26.77 3.04 -1.31
C SER A 223 28.29 3.00 -1.05
N SER A 224 28.72 3.20 0.19
CA SER A 224 30.12 3.07 0.62
C SER A 224 30.68 1.66 0.41
N GLU A 225 29.83 0.64 0.26
CA GLU A 225 30.23 -0.75 0.02
C GLU A 225 30.65 -1.02 -1.44
N HIS A 226 30.27 -0.13 -2.36
CA HIS A 226 30.53 -0.32 -3.77
C HIS A 226 31.47 0.80 -4.28
N PRO A 227 32.60 0.46 -4.91
CA PRO A 227 33.40 1.45 -5.63
C PRO A 227 32.59 2.06 -6.77
N VAL A 228 33.11 3.10 -7.42
CA VAL A 228 32.45 3.68 -8.60
C VAL A 228 32.26 2.60 -9.66
N ASP A 229 31.02 2.21 -9.88
CA ASP A 229 30.60 1.21 -10.85
C ASP A 229 29.29 1.64 -11.53
N ASP A 230 28.68 0.71 -12.26
CA ASP A 230 27.41 0.88 -12.96
C ASP A 230 26.20 1.12 -12.04
N GLN A 231 26.35 0.95 -10.72
CA GLN A 231 25.33 1.24 -9.72
C GLN A 231 25.40 2.68 -9.19
N THR A 232 26.42 3.45 -9.60
CA THR A 232 26.51 4.87 -9.25
C THR A 232 25.32 5.63 -9.87
N LEU A 233 24.52 6.24 -9.01
CA LEU A 233 23.39 7.07 -9.41
C LEU A 233 23.90 8.46 -9.77
N LEU A 234 23.42 9.01 -10.89
CA LEU A 234 23.76 10.35 -11.36
C LEU A 234 22.50 11.21 -11.37
N PHE A 235 22.64 12.44 -10.90
CA PHE A 235 21.61 13.47 -10.94
C PHE A 235 22.12 14.65 -11.74
N THR A 236 21.29 15.15 -12.65
CA THR A 236 21.53 16.42 -13.33
C THR A 236 21.47 17.58 -12.32
N PRO A 237 22.08 18.73 -12.63
CA PRO A 237 21.97 19.91 -11.78
C PRO A 237 20.53 20.28 -11.44
N SER A 238 19.63 20.21 -12.42
CA SER A 238 18.22 20.59 -12.24
C SER A 238 17.43 19.60 -11.40
N GLU A 239 17.68 18.29 -11.52
CA GLU A 239 17.04 17.30 -10.64
C GLU A 239 17.51 17.46 -9.19
N TRP A 240 18.81 17.69 -8.99
CA TRP A 240 19.37 17.91 -7.67
C TRP A 240 18.84 19.21 -7.04
N GLU A 241 18.76 20.29 -7.82
CA GLU A 241 18.18 21.55 -7.37
C GLU A 241 16.70 21.37 -6.98
N ALA A 242 15.91 20.68 -7.80
CA ALA A 242 14.50 20.40 -7.49
C ALA A 242 14.36 19.59 -6.19
N PHE A 243 15.16 18.54 -6.02
CA PHE A 243 15.19 17.75 -4.78
C PHE A 243 15.53 18.60 -3.55
N VAL A 244 16.57 19.44 -3.63
CA VAL A 244 17.00 20.31 -2.53
C VAL A 244 15.92 21.35 -2.19
N LEU A 245 15.25 21.92 -3.19
CA LEU A 245 14.15 22.87 -2.97
C LEU A 245 12.96 22.19 -2.30
N GLY A 246 12.53 21.04 -2.79
CA GLY A 246 11.46 20.25 -2.17
C GLY A 246 11.76 19.89 -0.72
N ALA A 247 12.99 19.43 -0.45
CA ALA A 247 13.43 19.12 0.91
C ALA A 247 13.41 20.34 1.84
N LYS A 248 13.84 21.52 1.37
CA LYS A 248 13.79 22.76 2.15
C LYS A 248 12.38 23.28 2.38
N ASP A 249 11.47 22.99 1.46
CA ASP A 249 10.04 23.35 1.57
C ASP A 249 9.26 22.35 2.45
N GLY A 250 9.96 21.40 3.08
CA GLY A 250 9.38 20.46 4.05
C GLY A 250 8.68 19.27 3.39
N GLU A 251 8.96 18.95 2.12
CA GLU A 251 8.38 17.81 1.40
C GLU A 251 8.59 16.47 2.14
N PHE A 252 9.68 16.37 2.91
CA PHE A 252 10.05 15.16 3.66
C PHE A 252 9.91 15.32 5.18
N ASP A 253 9.35 16.43 5.66
CA ASP A 253 9.12 16.61 7.10
C ASP A 253 8.00 15.69 7.56
N VAL A 254 8.28 14.88 8.59
CA VAL A 254 7.29 13.97 9.16
C VAL A 254 6.26 14.82 9.93
N MET A 255 5.02 14.86 9.44
CA MET A 255 3.88 15.52 10.12
C MET A 255 3.56 14.89 11.48
#